data_AF-A0AAU6VPG9-F1
#
_entry.id   AF-A0AAU6VPG9-F1
#
_cell.length_a   1.000
_cell.length_b   1.000
_cell.length_c   1.000
_cell.angle_alpha   90.00
_cell.angle_beta   90.00
_cell.angle_gamma   90.00
#
_symmetry.space_group_name_H-M   'P 1'
#
loop_
_entity.id
_entity.type
_entity.pdbx_description
1 polymer ?
#
loop_
_entity_poly.entity_id
_entity_poly.type
_entity_poly.pdbx_seq_one_letter_code
_entity_poly.pdbx_strand_id
1 'polypeptide(L)'
;MAIFKQLFKVILLAGISASAFASNIMLEQGYIRAMPASVPNTAAYLTLSNHGAATELVSASTPVAREAMLHTLIEEDGLVKMRHVAAFPLPEHGQLTLQSSGDHIMIMGLKAPLQLGQKVPMTLSFANGETLNIELEVKSPNDAPAAQEHHHHH
;
A
#
# COMPACT_ATOMS: atom_id res chain seq x y z
N MET A 1 58.47 15.79 -25.29
CA MET A 1 57.11 16.25 -24.91
C MET A 1 56.19 15.81 -26.05
N ALA A 2 55.15 15.00 -25.92
CA ALA A 2 54.49 14.39 -24.79
C ALA A 2 53.37 13.50 -25.40
N ILE A 3 53.23 12.25 -24.91
CA ILE A 3 51.95 11.66 -24.44
C ILE A 3 50.90 11.29 -25.54
N PHE A 4 50.16 10.19 -25.58
CA PHE A 4 50.03 8.91 -24.85
C PHE A 4 48.79 8.18 -25.42
N LYS A 5 48.89 6.87 -25.62
CA LYS A 5 47.83 5.83 -25.47
C LYS A 5 46.55 5.78 -26.32
N GLN A 6 46.47 4.66 -27.05
CA GLN A 6 45.32 3.77 -27.29
C GLN A 6 44.30 3.74 -26.13
N LEU A 7 42.98 3.67 -26.42
CA LEU A 7 42.08 2.66 -25.82
C LEU A 7 40.66 2.66 -26.43
N PHE A 8 40.35 1.53 -27.10
CA PHE A 8 39.09 0.78 -27.14
C PHE A 8 37.95 1.29 -26.21
N LYS A 9 36.82 1.75 -26.77
CA LYS A 9 35.56 1.90 -26.04
C LYS A 9 34.67 0.70 -26.34
N VAL A 10 34.74 -0.32 -25.48
CA VAL A 10 33.72 -1.38 -25.39
C VAL A 10 32.55 -0.81 -24.61
N ILE A 11 31.42 -0.61 -25.29
CA ILE A 11 30.12 -0.41 -24.65
C ILE A 11 29.69 -1.78 -24.12
N LEU A 12 29.85 -1.97 -22.82
CA LEU A 12 29.32 -3.11 -22.09
C LEU A 12 27.84 -2.81 -21.77
N LEU A 13 26.93 -3.31 -22.59
CA LEU A 13 25.51 -3.32 -22.29
C LEU A 13 25.25 -4.38 -21.22
N ALA A 14 25.45 -4.02 -19.95
CA ALA A 14 25.07 -4.85 -18.82
C ALA A 14 23.53 -4.89 -18.76
N GLY A 15 22.93 -5.93 -19.35
CA GLY A 15 21.54 -6.27 -19.13
C GLY A 15 21.35 -6.65 -17.67
N ILE A 16 20.82 -5.73 -16.87
CA ILE A 16 20.33 -6.02 -15.52
C ILE A 16 19.07 -6.87 -15.72
N SER A 17 19.25 -8.18 -15.70
CA SER A 17 18.12 -9.10 -15.53
C SER A 17 17.58 -8.89 -14.12
N ALA A 18 16.51 -8.12 -14.01
CA ALA A 18 15.72 -8.09 -12.78
C ALA A 18 15.14 -9.49 -12.58
N SER A 19 15.67 -10.22 -11.62
CA SER A 19 15.06 -11.46 -11.15
C SER A 19 13.67 -11.11 -10.63
N ALA A 20 12.64 -11.42 -11.42
CA ALA A 20 11.27 -11.40 -10.95
C ALA A 20 11.13 -12.55 -9.94
N PHE A 21 11.41 -12.27 -8.67
CA PHE A 21 10.97 -13.14 -7.59
C PHE A 21 9.44 -13.16 -7.68
N ALA A 22 8.86 -14.34 -7.88
CA ALA A 22 7.43 -14.50 -7.68
C ALA A 22 7.15 -14.15 -6.22
N SER A 23 6.50 -13.01 -5.98
CA SER A 23 6.09 -12.63 -4.62
C SER A 23 5.09 -13.69 -4.15
N ASN A 24 5.39 -14.37 -3.04
CA ASN A 24 4.44 -15.32 -2.47
C ASN A 24 3.24 -14.62 -1.84
N ILE A 25 3.27 -13.28 -1.78
CA ILE A 25 2.21 -12.44 -1.28
C ILE A 25 1.41 -11.92 -2.48
N MET A 26 0.08 -12.05 -2.41
CA MET A 26 -0.84 -11.66 -3.47
C MET A 26 -1.90 -10.70 -2.93
N LEU A 27 -2.34 -9.78 -3.79
CA LEU A 27 -3.52 -8.96 -3.54
C LEU A 27 -4.75 -9.75 -3.97
N GLU A 28 -5.65 -10.03 -3.03
CA GLU A 28 -6.94 -10.67 -3.32
C GLU A 28 -7.95 -9.63 -3.83
N GLN A 29 -8.06 -8.53 -3.09
CA GLN A 29 -8.94 -7.42 -3.41
C GLN A 29 -8.45 -6.14 -2.75
N GLY A 30 -8.85 -5.00 -3.27
CA GLY A 30 -8.63 -3.72 -2.61
C GLY A 30 -9.22 -2.56 -3.37
N TYR A 31 -9.33 -1.43 -2.68
CA TYR A 31 -9.81 -0.17 -3.22
C TYR A 31 -9.29 1.00 -2.40
N ILE A 32 -9.32 2.19 -3.01
CA ILE A 32 -9.13 3.46 -2.31
C ILE A 32 -10.49 4.11 -2.14
N ARG A 33 -10.76 4.65 -0.95
CA ARG A 33 -11.98 5.39 -0.70
C ARG A 33 -11.97 6.72 -1.46
N ALA A 34 -13.03 7.00 -2.20
CA ALA A 34 -13.26 8.32 -2.76
C ALA A 34 -13.59 9.32 -1.65
N MET A 35 -12.98 10.50 -1.71
CA MET A 35 -13.22 11.62 -0.79
C MET A 35 -13.61 12.87 -1.58
N PRO A 36 -14.38 13.81 -0.99
CA PRO A 36 -14.64 15.10 -1.61
C PRO A 36 -13.32 15.79 -2.00
N ALA A 37 -13.31 16.53 -3.12
CA ALA A 37 -12.10 17.15 -3.65
C ALA A 37 -11.40 18.13 -2.68
N SER A 38 -12.12 18.64 -1.67
CA SER A 38 -11.59 19.50 -0.61
C SER A 38 -10.82 18.75 0.47
N VAL A 39 -10.91 17.41 0.52
CA VAL A 39 -10.25 16.59 1.55
C VAL A 39 -8.95 16.03 0.99
N PRO A 40 -7.78 16.43 1.53
CA PRO A 40 -6.48 16.07 0.96
C PRO A 40 -5.99 14.67 1.37
N ASN A 41 -6.77 13.95 2.16
CA ASN A 41 -6.39 12.65 2.74
C ASN A 41 -7.47 11.61 2.45
N THR A 42 -7.08 10.36 2.29
CA THR A 42 -7.99 9.23 2.10
C THR A 42 -7.42 7.95 2.73
N ALA A 43 -8.11 6.82 2.62
CA ALA A 43 -7.66 5.52 3.07
C ALA A 43 -7.72 4.49 1.94
N ALA A 44 -6.78 3.55 1.94
CA ALA A 44 -6.81 2.33 1.15
C ALA A 44 -7.16 1.13 2.02
N TYR A 45 -7.96 0.24 1.46
CA TYR A 45 -8.44 -0.99 2.06
C TYR A 45 -8.13 -2.14 1.10
N LEU A 46 -7.65 -3.26 1.64
CA LEU A 46 -7.19 -4.38 0.84
C LEU A 46 -7.11 -5.66 1.65
N THR A 47 -7.12 -6.79 0.95
CA THR A 47 -6.84 -8.10 1.52
C THR A 47 -5.62 -8.68 0.82
N LEU A 48 -4.63 -9.10 1.59
CA LEU A 48 -3.45 -9.83 1.11
C LEU A 48 -3.53 -11.28 1.56
N SER A 49 -3.13 -12.20 0.69
CA SER A 49 -2.84 -13.59 0.99
C SER A 49 -1.33 -13.84 0.94
N ASN A 50 -0.81 -14.65 1.85
CA ASN A 50 0.60 -15.03 1.88
C ASN A 50 0.74 -16.54 1.68
N HIS A 51 1.35 -16.94 0.58
CA HIS A 51 1.64 -18.34 0.24
C HIS A 51 3.08 -18.75 0.60
N GLY A 52 3.85 -17.86 1.22
CA GLY A 52 5.23 -18.10 1.66
C GLY A 52 5.38 -18.02 3.17
N ALA A 53 6.62 -17.84 3.63
CA ALA A 53 6.94 -17.72 5.04
C ALA A 53 6.27 -16.49 5.68
N ALA A 54 6.07 -16.54 7.01
CA ALA A 54 5.49 -15.44 7.76
C ALA A 54 6.33 -14.16 7.60
N THR A 55 5.66 -13.03 7.44
CA THR A 55 6.29 -11.71 7.36
C THR A 55 5.37 -10.63 7.95
N GLU A 56 5.71 -9.37 7.75
CA GLU A 56 4.91 -8.23 8.20
C GLU A 56 4.87 -7.16 7.10
N LEU A 57 3.73 -6.53 6.89
CA LEU A 57 3.63 -5.31 6.10
C LEU A 57 4.16 -4.16 6.94
N VAL A 58 5.29 -3.56 6.54
CA VAL A 58 5.98 -2.52 7.33
C VAL A 58 5.84 -1.13 6.72
N SER A 59 5.54 -1.02 5.42
CA SER A 59 5.28 0.27 4.80
C SER A 59 4.44 0.16 3.53
N ALA A 60 3.86 1.29 3.17
CA ALA A 60 3.18 1.50 1.90
C ALA A 60 3.63 2.84 1.30
N SER A 61 3.60 2.95 -0.01
CA SER A 61 3.89 4.22 -0.70
C SER A 61 3.10 4.34 -1.99
N THR A 62 2.82 5.57 -2.42
CA THR A 62 2.15 5.85 -3.68
C THR A 62 2.63 7.18 -4.28
N PRO A 63 2.81 7.27 -5.61
CA PRO A 63 3.24 8.51 -6.24
C PRO A 63 2.18 9.62 -6.20
N VAL A 64 0.91 9.33 -5.90
CA VAL A 64 -0.19 10.31 -5.93
C VAL A 64 -0.32 11.13 -4.63
N ALA A 65 0.42 10.78 -3.59
CA ALA A 65 0.36 11.40 -2.27
C ALA A 65 1.76 11.76 -1.75
N ARG A 66 1.80 12.49 -0.62
CA ARG A 66 3.07 12.74 0.09
C ARG A 66 3.47 11.55 0.94
N GLU A 67 2.51 10.89 1.58
CA GLU A 67 2.77 9.85 2.56
C GLU A 67 1.65 8.81 2.55
N ALA A 68 2.00 7.57 2.85
CA ALA A 68 1.07 6.49 3.16
C ALA A 68 1.50 5.81 4.45
N MET A 69 0.61 5.76 5.44
CA MET A 69 0.88 5.32 6.80
C MET A 69 0.00 4.14 7.17
N LEU A 70 0.55 3.17 7.90
CA LEU A 70 -0.22 2.05 8.44
C LEU A 70 -0.93 2.50 9.72
N HIS A 71 -2.27 2.45 9.75
CA HIS A 71 -3.08 2.91 10.86
C HIS A 71 -4.02 1.79 11.34
N THR A 72 -4.19 1.71 12.66
CA THR A 72 -5.17 0.84 13.32
C THR A 72 -6.20 1.69 14.07
N LEU A 73 -7.34 1.09 14.42
CA LEU A 73 -8.33 1.66 15.33
C LEU A 73 -8.15 1.01 16.70
N ILE A 74 -7.83 1.81 17.72
CA ILE A 74 -7.78 1.35 19.11
C ILE A 74 -8.99 1.91 19.86
N GLU A 75 -9.64 1.07 20.66
CA GLU A 75 -10.60 1.53 21.66
C GLU A 75 -9.86 1.82 22.95
N GLU A 76 -9.88 3.07 23.39
CA GLU A 76 -9.29 3.50 24.65
C GLU A 76 -10.31 4.37 25.38
N ASP A 77 -10.68 3.96 26.60
CA ASP A 77 -11.69 4.63 27.43
C ASP A 77 -13.06 4.78 26.75
N GLY A 78 -13.47 3.78 25.96
CA GLY A 78 -14.73 3.78 25.21
C GLY A 78 -14.73 4.71 23.99
N LEU A 79 -13.57 5.28 23.63
CA LEU A 79 -13.39 6.11 22.44
C LEU A 79 -12.52 5.37 21.41
N VAL A 80 -13.01 5.30 20.18
CA VAL A 80 -12.26 4.77 19.05
C VAL A 80 -11.29 5.84 18.53
N LYS A 81 -9.98 5.56 18.59
CA LYS A 81 -8.89 6.43 18.13
C LYS A 81 -8.13 5.77 17.00
N MET A 82 -7.75 6.55 15.98
CA MET A 82 -6.81 6.10 14.95
C MET A 82 -5.38 6.22 15.48
N ARG A 83 -4.58 5.15 15.35
CA ARG A 83 -3.17 5.14 15.76
C ARG A 83 -2.29 4.59 14.64
N HIS A 84 -1.19 5.29 14.36
CA HIS A 84 -0.14 4.76 13.51
C HIS A 84 0.52 3.51 14.12
N VAL A 85 0.80 2.50 13.30
CA VAL A 85 1.52 1.30 13.69
C VAL A 85 2.74 1.09 12.80
N ALA A 86 3.78 0.47 13.34
CA ALA A 86 5.01 0.22 12.61
C ALA A 86 4.87 -0.93 11.59
N ALA A 87 4.00 -1.90 11.87
CA ALA A 87 3.80 -3.06 11.02
C ALA A 87 2.46 -3.75 11.26
N PHE A 88 2.02 -4.53 10.27
CA PHE A 88 0.94 -5.51 10.41
C PHE A 88 1.45 -6.92 10.15
N PRO A 89 1.18 -7.89 11.04
CA PRO A 89 1.60 -9.27 10.82
C PRO A 89 0.87 -9.89 9.62
N LEU A 90 1.61 -10.67 8.83
CA LEU A 90 1.10 -11.47 7.73
C LEU A 90 1.62 -12.91 7.87
N PRO A 91 0.84 -13.79 8.54
CA PRO A 91 1.26 -15.16 8.82
C PRO A 91 1.54 -15.97 7.55
N GLU A 92 2.34 -17.02 7.67
CA GLU A 92 2.51 -18.04 6.63
C GLU A 92 1.17 -18.70 6.31
N HIS A 93 0.84 -18.85 5.03
CA HIS A 93 -0.45 -19.36 4.56
C HIS A 93 -1.66 -18.57 5.10
N GLY A 94 -1.42 -17.36 5.61
CA GLY A 94 -2.40 -16.49 6.25
C GLY A 94 -2.87 -15.35 5.35
N GLN A 95 -3.69 -14.48 5.95
CA GLN A 95 -4.22 -13.28 5.30
C GLN A 95 -4.11 -12.08 6.21
N LEU A 96 -3.92 -10.90 5.60
CA LEU A 96 -4.04 -9.59 6.25
C LEU A 96 -5.20 -8.84 5.58
N THR A 97 -6.18 -8.42 6.37
CA THR A 97 -7.32 -7.63 5.88
C THR A 97 -7.29 -6.24 6.48
N LEU A 98 -7.23 -5.25 5.60
CA LEU A 98 -7.31 -3.83 5.89
C LEU A 98 -8.68 -3.30 5.43
N GLN A 99 -9.49 -2.77 6.34
CA GLN A 99 -10.88 -2.37 6.11
C GLN A 99 -11.27 -1.10 6.88
N SER A 100 -12.41 -0.50 6.52
CA SER A 100 -12.85 0.78 7.07
C SER A 100 -13.16 0.77 8.56
N SER A 101 -13.57 -0.37 9.12
CA SER A 101 -13.83 -0.55 10.54
C SER A 101 -12.61 -1.02 11.35
N GLY A 102 -11.44 -1.14 10.72
CA GLY A 102 -10.23 -1.67 11.36
C GLY A 102 -8.95 -1.06 10.80
N ASP A 103 -7.96 -1.94 10.62
CA ASP A 103 -6.65 -1.59 10.07
C ASP A 103 -6.77 -1.03 8.65
N HIS A 104 -6.01 -0.01 8.32
CA HIS A 104 -6.05 0.63 7.00
C HIS A 104 -4.75 1.34 6.67
N ILE A 105 -4.54 1.63 5.39
CA ILE A 105 -3.44 2.48 4.93
C ILE A 105 -3.99 3.89 4.77
N MET A 106 -3.59 4.79 5.64
CA MET A 106 -3.92 6.21 5.56
C MET A 106 -3.04 6.89 4.50
N ILE A 107 -3.64 7.47 3.47
CA ILE A 107 -2.96 8.21 2.41
C ILE A 107 -3.11 9.70 2.70
N MET A 108 -1.98 10.39 2.91
CA MET A 108 -1.97 11.80 3.30
C MET A 108 -1.34 12.71 2.24
N GLY A 109 -1.93 13.90 2.08
CA GLY A 109 -1.42 14.93 1.19
C GLY A 109 -1.47 14.52 -0.27
N LEU A 110 -2.67 14.14 -0.75
CA LEU A 110 -2.95 13.92 -2.15
C LEU A 110 -2.48 15.12 -2.99
N LYS A 111 -1.74 14.84 -4.07
CA LYS A 111 -1.21 15.86 -4.98
C LYS A 111 -2.30 16.42 -5.89
N ALA A 112 -3.35 15.65 -6.13
CA ALA A 112 -4.55 16.03 -6.84
C ALA A 112 -5.75 15.20 -6.31
N PRO A 113 -7.00 15.70 -6.45
CA PRO A 113 -8.19 14.92 -6.14
C PRO A 113 -8.24 13.63 -6.96
N LEU A 114 -8.64 12.53 -6.31
CA LEU A 114 -8.83 11.24 -6.98
C LEU A 114 -10.23 11.16 -7.60
N GLN A 115 -10.32 10.58 -8.79
CA GLN A 115 -11.58 10.37 -9.51
C GLN A 115 -12.12 8.96 -9.29
N LEU A 116 -13.44 8.78 -9.27
CA LEU A 116 -14.05 7.44 -9.21
C LEU A 116 -13.61 6.60 -10.40
N GLY A 117 -13.30 5.32 -10.16
CA GLY A 117 -12.77 4.38 -11.16
C GLY A 117 -11.30 4.60 -11.52
N GLN A 118 -10.65 5.63 -10.98
CA GLN A 118 -9.22 5.85 -11.20
C GLN A 118 -8.42 4.70 -10.56
N LYS A 119 -7.46 4.16 -11.30
CA LYS A 119 -6.46 3.23 -10.77
C LYS A 119 -5.29 4.01 -10.18
N VAL A 120 -4.92 3.69 -8.96
CA VAL A 120 -3.81 4.30 -8.23
C VAL A 120 -2.75 3.23 -7.95
N PRO A 121 -1.52 3.41 -8.44
CA PRO A 121 -0.44 2.50 -8.12
C PRO A 121 -0.02 2.67 -6.66
N MET A 122 0.27 1.56 -6.00
CA MET A 122 0.78 1.51 -4.64
C MET A 122 1.85 0.44 -4.52
N THR A 123 2.90 0.73 -3.77
CA THR A 123 3.97 -0.21 -3.45
C THR A 123 3.88 -0.55 -1.97
N LEU A 124 3.74 -1.83 -1.66
CA LEU A 124 3.78 -2.38 -0.32
C LEU A 124 5.17 -2.98 -0.06
N SER A 125 5.75 -2.74 1.11
CA SER A 125 7.04 -3.32 1.51
C SER A 125 6.90 -4.16 2.76
N PHE A 126 7.58 -5.30 2.76
CA PHE A 126 7.48 -6.29 3.82
C PHE A 126 8.79 -6.42 4.59
N ALA A 127 8.71 -6.87 5.85
CA ALA A 127 9.86 -7.01 6.74
C ALA A 127 10.94 -7.98 6.21
N ASN A 128 10.56 -8.93 5.34
CA ASN A 128 11.49 -9.85 4.68
C ASN A 128 12.26 -9.22 3.50
N GLY A 129 12.03 -7.93 3.20
CA GLY A 129 12.66 -7.21 2.10
C GLY A 129 11.92 -7.34 0.76
N GLU A 130 10.83 -8.11 0.70
CA GLU A 130 9.98 -8.18 -0.49
C GLU A 130 9.17 -6.89 -0.68
N THR A 131 8.84 -6.61 -1.94
CA THR A 131 7.95 -5.52 -2.31
C THR A 131 6.87 -6.01 -3.26
N LEU A 132 5.63 -5.61 -3.03
CA LEU A 132 4.50 -5.90 -3.90
C LEU A 132 3.98 -4.60 -4.51
N ASN A 133 4.00 -4.51 -5.84
CA ASN A 133 3.38 -3.41 -6.58
C ASN A 133 1.95 -3.80 -6.95
N ILE A 134 1.00 -2.97 -6.54
CA ILE A 134 -0.43 -3.17 -6.77
C ILE A 134 -1.06 -1.94 -7.42
N GLU A 135 -2.21 -2.14 -8.04
CA GLU A 135 -3.09 -1.04 -8.47
C GLU A 135 -4.44 -1.16 -7.75
N LEU A 136 -4.85 -0.08 -7.10
CA LEU A 136 -6.13 0.00 -6.41
C LEU A 136 -7.07 0.95 -7.14
N GLU A 137 -8.30 0.51 -7.36
CA GLU A 137 -9.35 1.36 -7.94
C GLU A 137 -9.98 2.25 -6.88
N VAL A 138 -10.24 3.50 -7.23
CA VAL A 138 -10.95 4.47 -6.37
C VAL A 138 -12.45 4.21 -6.43
N LYS A 139 -13.05 3.84 -5.29
CA LYS A 139 -14.47 3.49 -5.19
C LYS A 139 -15.23 4.41 -4.23
N SER A 140 -16.51 4.59 -4.51
CA SER A 140 -17.43 5.27 -3.61
C SER A 140 -17.60 4.47 -2.32
N PRO A 141 -17.80 5.12 -1.15
CA PRO A 141 -18.16 4.42 0.09
C PRO A 141 -19.38 3.49 -0.06
N ASN A 142 -20.32 3.81 -0.96
CA ASN A 142 -21.52 3.01 -1.20
C ASN A 142 -21.29 1.77 -2.07
N ASP A 143 -20.19 1.74 -2.84
CA ASP A 143 -19.81 0.63 -3.73
C ASP A 143 -18.72 -0.25 -3.11
N ALA A 144 -18.26 0.10 -1.91
CA ALA A 144 -17.38 -0.74 -1.11
C ALA A 144 -18.16 -1.95 -0.57
N PRO A 145 -17.54 -3.13 -0.45
CA PRO A 145 -18.17 -4.24 0.26
C PRO A 145 -18.56 -3.75 1.66
N ALA A 146 -19.84 -3.91 2.02
CA ALA A 146 -20.43 -3.30 3.20
C ALA A 146 -19.62 -3.61 4.45
N ALA A 147 -18.91 -2.61 4.97
CA ALA A 147 -18.54 -2.60 6.37
C ALA A 147 -19.83 -2.40 7.14
N GLN A 148 -20.17 -3.34 8.03
CA GLN A 148 -21.33 -3.22 8.90
C GLN A 148 -21.16 -1.94 9.72
N GLU A 149 -21.92 -0.90 9.35
CA GLU A 149 -22.01 0.33 10.11
C GLU A 149 -22.67 0.02 11.46
N HIS A 150 -21.91 0.07 12.55
CA HIS A 150 -22.49 0.11 13.89
C HIS A 150 -23.05 1.52 14.12
N HIS A 151 -24.32 1.72 13.73
CA HIS A 151 -25.12 2.88 14.11
C HIS A 151 -25.38 2.80 15.61
N HIS A 152 -24.58 3.51 16.42
CA HIS A 152 -24.97 3.85 17.78
C HIS A 152 -26.01 4.97 17.73
N HIS A 153 -27.28 4.56 17.72
CA HIS A 153 -28.39 5.43 18.10
C HIS A 153 -28.45 5.53 19.64
N HIS A 154 -28.39 6.77 20.13
CA HIS A 154 -28.73 7.26 21.47
C HIS A 154 -27.81 6.94 22.66
#